data_AF-A0A925QNL3-F1
#
_entry.id   AF-A0A925QNL3-F1
#
_cell.length_a   1.000
_cell.length_b   1.000
_cell.length_c   1.000
_cell.angle_alpha   90.00
_cell.angle_beta   90.00
_cell.angle_gamma   90.00
#
_symmetry.space_group_name_H-M   'P 1'
#
loop_
_entity.id
_entity.type
_entity.pdbx_description
1 polymer ?
#
loop_
_entity_poly.entity_id
_entity_poly.type
_entity_poly.pdbx_seq_one_letter_code
_entity_poly.pdbx_strand_id
1 'polypeptide(L)'
;MKLPHSVCEVLREHVVLESECIDRMYLNVYVPQLQRIGGVVWYLRGHLGQRFASTAGVAPKTDAFVANINHFVAEQGVEMVSFAKHQRKDDITQQYLQQFDADEGVLYVGRAQEKARVVRTERRRSATTGMTYPWVVDGSAMVNHYYFYCVDEDFGPFFVKFCSYFPYNAKLCINGNEYAKCQLRKRGIEFEALDNGVLSCADPKALQRICDGLDDKKIDRLLRKWLARLPHPFDRRDRMAGYRYQASILQAEFALTQVLDRPVAGRIFFEQVIRENLDIGRPGQVQLIFDRRVSRRTPGRFRTRVITEGVTPSLHVDYKRSRIKQYHKEGQALRTETTINDTRDFGVGRLLKNLPELRRIGFAANRRLLEIEQISHDCALGDDAFQHLQKPRQIEGQRAAALRFGDANAQAVLNAVLMFVFVARGFTNKDLRQQFAVLLGKRADEISPGRMSYELRRLRMHGLIERVPKTHRYRLTDEGLRTALFYTRVYARILRPGMAPIVPAAPTSSP
;
A
#
# COMPACT_ATOMS: atom_id res chain seq x y z
N MET A 1 23.15 29.10 11.06
CA MET A 1 22.94 28.10 9.99
C MET A 1 21.52 28.31 9.45
N LYS A 2 21.30 28.38 8.12
CA LYS A 2 19.98 28.69 7.56
C LYS A 2 19.03 27.48 7.69
N LEU A 3 17.78 27.75 8.06
CA LEU A 3 16.71 26.75 8.03
C LEU A 3 16.29 26.56 6.57
N PRO A 4 15.98 25.32 6.13
CA PRO A 4 15.53 25.10 4.77
C PRO A 4 14.22 25.85 4.52
N HIS A 5 14.06 26.42 3.32
CA HIS A 5 12.91 27.23 2.94
C HIS A 5 11.95 26.49 2.00
N SER A 6 12.33 25.33 1.46
CA SER A 6 11.53 24.54 0.52
C SER A 6 11.69 23.03 0.69
N VAL A 7 10.74 22.26 0.16
CA VAL A 7 10.84 20.79 0.06
C VAL A 7 12.08 20.37 -0.74
N CYS A 8 12.39 21.07 -1.83
CA CYS A 8 13.57 20.79 -2.64
C CYS A 8 14.87 20.93 -1.85
N GLU A 9 15.00 21.99 -1.04
CA GLU A 9 16.17 22.21 -0.19
C GLU A 9 16.30 21.12 0.86
N VAL A 10 15.19 20.71 1.51
CA VAL A 10 15.21 19.57 2.44
C VAL A 10 15.69 18.29 1.77
N LEU A 11 15.11 17.93 0.62
CA LEU A 11 15.44 16.68 -0.05
C LEU A 11 16.87 16.67 -0.62
N ARG A 12 17.41 17.84 -1.00
CA ARG A 12 18.74 17.96 -1.63
C ARG A 12 19.87 18.10 -0.61
N GLU A 13 19.65 18.85 0.47
CA GLU A 13 20.72 19.28 1.38
C GLU A 13 20.66 18.62 2.76
N HIS A 14 19.51 18.02 3.12
CA HIS A 14 19.32 17.43 4.46
C HIS A 14 19.18 15.92 4.45
N VAL A 15 19.04 15.26 3.30
CA VAL A 15 18.98 13.79 3.24
C VAL A 15 20.39 13.21 3.33
N VAL A 16 20.68 12.47 4.40
CA VAL A 16 22.00 11.85 4.66
C VAL A 16 22.05 10.38 4.29
N LEU A 17 20.89 9.70 4.28
CA LEU A 17 20.74 8.33 3.85
C LEU A 17 19.41 8.17 3.13
N GLU A 18 19.42 7.43 2.03
CA GLU A 18 18.21 7.05 1.32
C GLU A 18 18.20 5.55 1.04
N SER A 19 17.04 4.91 1.21
CA SER A 19 16.87 3.50 0.88
C SER A 19 15.45 3.17 0.42
N GLU A 20 15.36 2.31 -0.60
CA GLU A 20 14.13 1.70 -1.09
C GLU A 20 14.09 0.23 -0.69
N CYS A 21 13.09 -0.15 0.12
CA CYS A 21 12.96 -1.50 0.63
C CYS A 21 11.50 -1.99 0.59
N ILE A 22 11.32 -3.30 0.44
CA ILE A 22 10.04 -3.93 0.80
C ILE A 22 9.91 -3.80 2.32
N ASP A 23 8.83 -3.20 2.80
CA ASP A 23 8.56 -3.08 4.24
C ASP A 23 7.88 -4.36 4.74
N ARG A 24 6.55 -4.38 4.86
CA ARG A 24 5.81 -5.61 5.16
C ARG A 24 5.31 -6.27 3.88
N MET A 25 5.47 -7.58 3.81
CA MET A 25 4.78 -8.38 2.80
C MET A 25 3.96 -9.48 3.46
N TYR A 26 2.67 -9.53 3.09
CA TYR A 26 1.74 -10.54 3.55
C TYR A 26 1.32 -11.41 2.37
N LEU A 27 1.53 -12.72 2.51
CA LEU A 27 1.28 -13.71 1.46
C LEU A 27 0.16 -14.64 1.90
N ASN A 28 -0.75 -14.97 0.98
CA ASN A 28 -1.56 -16.18 1.12
C ASN A 28 -0.67 -17.38 0.83
N VAL A 29 -0.76 -18.40 1.68
CA VAL A 29 -0.10 -19.69 1.51
C VAL A 29 -1.20 -20.74 1.40
N TYR A 30 -1.36 -21.36 0.25
CA TYR A 30 -2.53 -22.21 -0.03
C TYR A 30 -2.17 -23.37 -0.95
N VAL A 31 -2.95 -24.44 -0.92
CA VAL A 31 -2.82 -25.55 -1.88
C VAL A 31 -3.74 -25.27 -3.08
N PRO A 32 -3.21 -24.99 -4.29
CA PRO A 32 -4.02 -24.50 -5.41
C PRO A 32 -5.17 -25.42 -5.80
N GLN A 33 -4.92 -26.72 -5.78
CA GLN A 33 -5.91 -27.75 -6.14
C GLN A 33 -7.12 -27.73 -5.19
N LEU A 34 -6.93 -27.32 -3.94
CA LEU A 34 -7.98 -27.30 -2.91
C LEU A 34 -8.75 -25.98 -2.85
N GLN A 35 -8.45 -25.01 -3.73
CA GLN A 35 -9.16 -23.72 -3.76
C GLN A 35 -10.44 -23.74 -4.60
N ARG A 36 -10.82 -24.90 -5.13
CA ARG A 36 -12.06 -25.12 -5.90
C ARG A 36 -12.76 -26.37 -5.41
N ILE A 37 -14.10 -26.34 -5.35
CA ILE A 37 -14.92 -27.47 -4.87
C ILE A 37 -14.58 -28.77 -5.61
N GLY A 38 -14.43 -28.74 -6.93
CA GLY A 38 -14.08 -29.93 -7.72
C GLY A 38 -12.75 -30.58 -7.29
N GLY A 39 -11.74 -29.77 -6.96
CA GLY A 39 -10.46 -30.28 -6.47
C GLY A 39 -10.53 -30.80 -5.05
N VAL A 40 -11.37 -30.22 -4.19
CA VAL A 40 -11.70 -30.81 -2.87
C VAL A 40 -12.40 -32.15 -3.04
N VAL A 41 -13.38 -32.27 -3.92
CA VAL A 41 -14.09 -33.53 -4.19
C VAL A 41 -13.10 -34.59 -4.68
N TRP A 42 -12.16 -34.22 -5.56
CA TRP A 42 -11.11 -35.14 -6.03
C TRP A 42 -10.14 -35.53 -4.91
N TYR A 43 -9.76 -34.62 -4.01
CA TYR A 43 -8.95 -34.94 -2.84
C TYR A 43 -9.64 -35.95 -1.93
N LEU A 44 -10.92 -35.72 -1.62
CA LEU A 44 -11.69 -36.58 -0.72
C LEU A 44 -11.91 -37.97 -1.33
N ARG A 45 -12.39 -38.05 -2.58
CA ARG A 45 -12.75 -39.34 -3.21
C ARG A 45 -11.57 -40.05 -3.86
N GLY A 46 -10.74 -39.31 -4.59
CA GLY A 46 -9.62 -39.86 -5.33
C GLY A 46 -8.42 -40.14 -4.42
N HIS A 47 -7.91 -39.10 -3.75
CA HIS A 47 -6.66 -39.24 -2.99
C HIS A 47 -6.85 -39.90 -1.61
N LEU A 48 -7.86 -39.50 -0.85
CA LEU A 48 -8.20 -40.11 0.44
C LEU A 48 -9.04 -41.40 0.28
N GLY A 49 -9.49 -41.72 -0.93
CA GLY A 49 -10.25 -42.95 -1.20
C GLY A 49 -11.65 -43.00 -0.58
N GLN A 50 -12.23 -41.85 -0.21
CA GLN A 50 -13.53 -41.85 0.46
C GLN A 50 -14.65 -42.23 -0.52
N ARG A 51 -15.57 -43.09 -0.05
CA ARG A 51 -16.76 -43.49 -0.83
C ARG A 51 -17.60 -42.27 -1.25
N PHE A 52 -17.79 -41.33 -0.33
CA PHE A 52 -18.52 -40.08 -0.57
C PHE A 52 -17.62 -38.86 -0.30
N ALA A 53 -17.82 -37.78 -1.05
CA ALA A 53 -17.10 -36.53 -0.84
C ALA A 53 -17.62 -35.81 0.41
N SER A 54 -17.11 -36.21 1.58
CA SER A 54 -17.49 -35.64 2.87
C SER A 54 -16.29 -35.05 3.60
N THR A 55 -16.39 -33.77 3.96
CA THR A 55 -15.41 -33.08 4.80
C THR A 55 -15.35 -33.64 6.23
N ALA A 56 -16.31 -34.48 6.66
CA ALA A 56 -16.18 -35.24 7.90
C ALA A 56 -14.96 -36.18 7.88
N GLY A 57 -14.61 -36.71 6.70
CA GLY A 57 -13.45 -37.61 6.58
C GLY A 57 -12.09 -36.91 6.67
N VAL A 58 -12.04 -35.57 6.76
CA VAL A 58 -10.80 -34.84 7.10
C VAL A 58 -10.72 -34.42 8.56
N ALA A 59 -11.75 -34.67 9.38
CA ALA A 59 -11.73 -34.33 10.80
C ALA A 59 -10.57 -35.00 11.56
N PRO A 60 -10.29 -36.32 11.40
CA PRO A 60 -9.13 -36.94 12.05
C PRO A 60 -7.79 -36.29 11.67
N LYS A 61 -7.71 -35.75 10.45
CA LYS A 61 -6.52 -35.03 9.97
C LYS A 61 -6.39 -33.64 10.58
N THR A 62 -7.51 -32.97 10.83
CA THR A 62 -7.56 -31.72 11.61
C THR A 62 -7.13 -31.97 13.05
N ASP A 63 -7.66 -33.01 13.69
CA ASP A 63 -7.36 -33.35 15.08
C ASP A 63 -5.88 -33.73 15.23
N ALA A 64 -5.36 -34.57 14.33
CA ALA A 64 -3.94 -34.91 14.29
C ALA A 64 -3.06 -33.67 14.06
N PHE A 65 -3.46 -32.75 13.20
CA PHE A 65 -2.72 -31.51 12.98
C PHE A 65 -2.66 -30.66 14.25
N VAL A 66 -3.79 -30.44 14.92
CA VAL A 66 -3.83 -29.68 16.19
C VAL A 66 -3.03 -30.39 17.29
N ALA A 67 -3.12 -31.71 17.39
CA ALA A 67 -2.32 -32.50 18.34
C ALA A 67 -0.82 -32.34 18.07
N ASN A 68 -0.39 -32.38 16.80
CA ASN A 68 1.01 -32.15 16.42
C ASN A 68 1.49 -30.75 16.75
N ILE A 69 0.62 -29.73 16.68
CA ILE A 69 0.97 -28.38 17.13
C ILE A 69 1.22 -28.37 18.64
N ASN A 70 0.34 -28.98 19.44
CA ASN A 70 0.53 -29.04 20.89
C ASN A 70 1.78 -29.83 21.28
N HIS A 71 2.04 -30.94 20.58
CA HIS A 71 3.25 -31.73 20.79
C HIS A 71 4.51 -30.92 20.45
N PHE A 72 4.52 -30.23 19.32
CA PHE A 72 5.63 -29.36 18.92
C PHE A 72 5.91 -28.26 19.94
N VAL A 73 4.85 -27.62 20.47
CA VAL A 73 5.00 -26.58 21.50
C VAL A 73 5.66 -27.16 22.76
N ALA A 74 5.22 -28.34 23.21
CA ALA A 74 5.81 -29.00 24.37
C ALA A 74 7.26 -29.46 24.11
N GLU A 75 7.55 -30.03 22.94
CA GLU A 75 8.88 -30.51 22.56
C GLU A 75 9.90 -29.37 22.41
N GLN A 76 9.50 -28.25 21.81
CA GLN A 76 10.36 -27.08 21.64
C GLN A 76 10.45 -26.21 22.90
N GLY A 77 9.66 -26.50 23.94
CA GLY A 77 9.62 -25.71 25.17
C GLY A 77 9.14 -24.26 24.98
N VAL A 78 8.36 -23.99 23.92
CA VAL A 78 7.84 -22.65 23.61
C VAL A 78 6.44 -22.45 24.20
N GLU A 79 5.99 -21.21 24.35
CA GLU A 79 4.67 -20.91 24.92
C GLU A 79 3.54 -20.95 23.88
N MET A 80 2.37 -21.46 24.28
CA MET A 80 1.11 -21.31 23.53
C MET A 80 0.29 -20.12 24.08
N VAL A 81 0.33 -19.00 23.39
CA VAL A 81 -0.34 -17.76 23.81
C VAL A 81 -1.73 -17.66 23.18
N SER A 82 -2.79 -17.64 23.99
CA SER A 82 -4.15 -17.35 23.48
C SER A 82 -4.39 -15.85 23.40
N PHE A 83 -4.58 -15.30 22.20
CA PHE A 83 -4.76 -13.86 22.01
C PHE A 83 -6.12 -13.38 22.53
N ALA A 84 -6.08 -12.38 23.42
CA ALA A 84 -7.29 -11.73 23.90
C ALA A 84 -7.86 -10.74 22.85
N LYS A 85 -9.16 -10.45 22.96
CA LYS A 85 -9.83 -9.47 22.10
C LYS A 85 -9.16 -8.09 22.29
N HIS A 86 -8.76 -7.45 21.18
CA HIS A 86 -8.05 -6.16 21.14
C HIS A 86 -6.59 -6.18 21.62
N GLN A 87 -6.02 -7.33 21.98
CA GLN A 87 -4.59 -7.43 22.29
C GLN A 87 -3.76 -7.22 21.02
N ARG A 88 -2.76 -6.34 21.09
CA ARG A 88 -1.82 -6.12 19.98
C ARG A 88 -0.79 -7.23 19.97
N LYS A 89 -0.78 -8.02 18.90
CA LYS A 89 0.14 -9.14 18.73
C LYS A 89 1.59 -8.68 18.64
N ASP A 90 1.82 -7.53 17.99
CA ASP A 90 3.16 -6.94 17.85
C ASP A 90 3.79 -6.64 19.22
N ASP A 91 3.04 -6.07 20.16
CA ASP A 91 3.54 -5.72 21.49
C ASP A 91 3.97 -6.98 22.27
N ILE A 92 3.21 -8.07 22.15
CA ILE A 92 3.58 -9.38 22.72
C ILE A 92 4.85 -9.91 22.05
N THR A 93 4.91 -9.90 20.72
CA THR A 93 6.07 -10.42 19.99
C THR A 93 7.35 -9.67 20.35
N GLN A 94 7.28 -8.37 20.60
CA GLN A 94 8.44 -7.59 21.05
C GLN A 94 8.98 -8.05 22.42
N GLN A 95 8.11 -8.47 23.35
CA GLN A 95 8.53 -9.01 24.63
C GLN A 95 9.32 -10.32 24.47
N TYR A 96 8.85 -11.24 23.62
CA TYR A 96 9.58 -12.47 23.32
C TYR A 96 10.89 -12.21 22.56
N LEU A 97 10.90 -11.27 21.63
CA LEU A 97 12.11 -10.91 20.89
C LEU A 97 13.22 -10.38 21.80
N GLN A 98 12.88 -9.64 22.86
CA GLN A 98 13.85 -9.12 23.83
C GLN A 98 14.53 -10.23 24.67
N GLN A 99 13.90 -11.41 24.76
CA GLN A 99 14.38 -12.56 25.54
C GLN A 99 14.93 -13.68 24.65
N PHE A 100 15.01 -13.45 23.33
CA PHE A 100 15.39 -14.49 22.38
C PHE A 100 16.89 -14.42 22.08
N ASP A 101 17.63 -15.41 22.54
CA ASP A 101 19.11 -15.43 22.50
C ASP A 101 19.69 -16.24 21.33
N ALA A 102 18.85 -16.85 20.49
CA ALA A 102 19.30 -17.66 19.35
C ALA A 102 19.22 -16.87 18.03
N ASP A 103 19.98 -17.31 17.02
CA ASP A 103 19.93 -16.72 15.68
C ASP A 103 18.68 -17.13 14.88
N GLU A 104 18.07 -18.25 15.25
CA GLU A 104 16.95 -18.84 14.50
C GLU A 104 16.11 -19.75 15.40
N GLY A 105 14.77 -19.65 15.32
CA GLY A 105 13.88 -20.48 16.10
C GLY A 105 12.43 -20.00 16.14
N VAL A 106 11.58 -20.75 16.85
CA VAL A 106 10.20 -20.34 17.15
C VAL A 106 10.20 -19.58 18.46
N LEU A 107 9.61 -18.38 18.47
CA LEU A 107 9.47 -17.56 19.68
C LEU A 107 8.35 -18.10 20.56
N TYR A 108 7.15 -18.22 19.98
CA TYR A 108 5.95 -18.71 20.62
C TYR A 108 4.89 -19.06 19.56
N VAL A 109 3.85 -19.78 19.99
CA VAL A 109 2.70 -20.11 19.13
C VAL A 109 1.47 -19.38 19.64
N GLY A 110 0.92 -18.48 18.83
CA GLY A 110 -0.29 -17.75 19.15
C GLY A 110 -1.56 -18.45 18.68
N ARG A 111 -2.62 -18.50 19.49
CA ARG A 111 -3.95 -19.02 19.11
C ARG A 111 -5.00 -17.91 19.07
N ALA A 112 -5.74 -17.82 17.98
CA ALA A 112 -6.90 -16.91 17.85
C ALA A 112 -8.06 -17.57 17.11
N GLN A 113 -9.29 -17.23 17.49
CA GLN A 113 -10.49 -17.55 16.71
C GLN A 113 -10.76 -16.45 15.69
N GLU A 114 -10.79 -16.79 14.41
CA GLU A 114 -11.07 -15.84 13.35
C GLU A 114 -12.00 -16.43 12.29
N LYS A 115 -12.72 -15.55 11.60
CA LYS A 115 -13.61 -15.96 10.51
C LYS A 115 -12.77 -16.34 9.30
N ALA A 116 -12.91 -17.57 8.83
CA ALA A 116 -12.25 -18.09 7.64
C ALA A 116 -13.26 -18.56 6.59
N ARG A 117 -12.87 -18.51 5.32
CA ARG A 117 -13.57 -19.26 4.26
C ARG A 117 -13.22 -20.73 4.43
N VAL A 118 -14.24 -21.56 4.45
CA VAL A 118 -14.11 -23.00 4.71
C VAL A 118 -14.85 -23.79 3.64
N VAL A 119 -14.49 -25.05 3.50
CA VAL A 119 -15.22 -26.01 2.67
C VAL A 119 -15.91 -27.01 3.60
N ARG A 120 -17.23 -27.16 3.46
CA ARG A 120 -18.03 -28.03 4.33
C ARG A 120 -18.97 -28.90 3.50
N THR A 121 -19.47 -29.95 4.12
CA THR A 121 -20.44 -30.85 3.51
C THR A 121 -21.81 -30.60 4.11
N GLU A 122 -22.80 -30.38 3.25
CA GLU A 122 -24.21 -30.27 3.60
C GLU A 122 -24.95 -31.50 3.08
N ARG A 123 -26.03 -31.88 3.77
CA ARG A 123 -26.91 -32.96 3.32
C ARG A 123 -27.96 -32.36 2.40
N ARG A 124 -28.00 -32.79 1.13
CA ARG A 124 -29.05 -32.42 0.16
C ARG A 124 -29.97 -33.61 -0.10
N ARG A 125 -31.15 -33.35 -0.65
CA ARG A 125 -32.15 -34.37 -1.00
C ARG A 125 -32.40 -34.37 -2.49
N SER A 126 -32.38 -35.54 -3.13
CA SER A 126 -32.71 -35.69 -4.54
C SER A 126 -34.21 -35.48 -4.74
N ALA A 127 -34.59 -34.60 -5.65
CA ALA A 127 -36.00 -34.38 -5.99
C ALA A 127 -36.64 -35.61 -6.67
N THR A 128 -35.84 -36.40 -7.39
CA THR A 128 -36.30 -37.59 -8.13
C THR A 128 -36.43 -38.83 -7.26
N THR A 129 -35.43 -39.10 -6.41
CA THR A 129 -35.38 -40.35 -5.62
C THR A 129 -35.76 -40.15 -4.16
N GLY A 130 -35.88 -38.91 -3.69
CA GLY A 130 -36.12 -38.60 -2.28
C GLY A 130 -34.95 -38.93 -1.34
N MET A 131 -33.87 -39.54 -1.83
CA MET A 131 -32.69 -39.93 -1.04
C MET A 131 -31.81 -38.73 -0.71
N THR A 132 -31.17 -38.77 0.46
CA THR A 132 -30.20 -37.74 0.85
C THR A 132 -28.79 -38.06 0.39
N TYR A 133 -28.04 -37.05 -0.05
CA TYR A 133 -26.65 -37.19 -0.48
C TYR A 133 -25.79 -36.03 0.03
N PRO A 134 -24.48 -36.25 0.26
CA PRO A 134 -23.56 -35.19 0.67
C PRO A 134 -23.25 -34.25 -0.49
N TRP A 135 -23.21 -32.95 -0.20
CA TRP A 135 -22.86 -31.90 -1.15
C TRP A 135 -21.83 -30.96 -0.55
N VAL A 136 -20.70 -30.81 -1.25
CA VAL A 136 -19.61 -29.94 -0.81
C VAL A 136 -19.91 -28.51 -1.22
N VAL A 137 -19.86 -27.58 -0.27
CA VAL A 137 -20.09 -26.15 -0.48
C VAL A 137 -18.97 -25.30 0.11
N ASP A 138 -18.79 -24.12 -0.47
CA ASP A 138 -18.08 -23.03 0.18
C ASP A 138 -18.93 -22.41 1.28
N GLY A 139 -18.30 -22.05 2.40
CA GLY A 139 -18.94 -21.35 3.50
C GLY A 139 -17.96 -20.48 4.28
N SER A 140 -18.41 -19.97 5.42
CA SER A 140 -17.56 -19.30 6.39
C SER A 140 -17.82 -19.83 7.78
N ALA A 141 -16.76 -20.03 8.57
CA ALA A 141 -16.85 -20.47 9.96
C ALA A 141 -15.87 -19.69 10.84
N MET A 142 -16.17 -19.61 12.14
CA MET A 142 -15.21 -19.16 13.14
C MET A 142 -14.31 -20.34 13.48
N VAL A 143 -13.02 -20.25 13.19
CA VAL A 143 -12.07 -21.36 13.33
C VAL A 143 -10.83 -20.90 14.08
N ASN A 144 -10.12 -21.86 14.68
CA ASN A 144 -8.84 -21.59 15.30
C ASN A 144 -7.79 -21.33 14.22
N HIS A 145 -6.99 -20.31 14.46
CA HIS A 145 -5.76 -20.01 13.74
C HIS A 145 -4.59 -20.10 14.71
N TYR A 146 -3.52 -20.75 14.24
CA TYR A 146 -2.26 -20.89 14.96
C TYR A 146 -1.20 -20.05 14.27
N TYR A 147 -0.57 -19.16 15.02
CA TYR A 147 0.44 -18.21 14.59
C TYR A 147 1.78 -18.67 15.12
N PHE A 148 2.64 -19.19 14.25
CA PHE A 148 4.03 -19.47 14.59
C PHE A 148 4.81 -18.18 14.36
N TYR A 149 5.13 -17.47 15.45
CA TYR A 149 6.05 -16.34 15.42
C TYR A 149 7.47 -16.89 15.53
N CYS A 150 8.31 -16.56 14.57
CA CYS A 150 9.63 -17.15 14.42
C CYS A 150 10.67 -16.05 14.15
N VAL A 151 11.94 -16.37 14.40
CA VAL A 151 13.10 -15.62 13.91
C VAL A 151 13.85 -16.51 12.94
N ASP A 152 14.14 -15.97 11.77
CA ASP A 152 14.96 -16.61 10.75
C ASP A 152 16.32 -15.93 10.68
N GLU A 153 17.38 -16.72 10.48
CA GLU A 153 18.75 -16.19 10.44
C GLU A 153 18.94 -15.11 9.36
N ASP A 154 18.22 -15.20 8.23
CA ASP A 154 18.37 -14.30 7.08
C ASP A 154 17.32 -13.21 7.08
N PHE A 155 16.10 -13.52 7.52
CA PHE A 155 14.94 -12.63 7.45
C PHE A 155 14.60 -11.92 8.76
N GLY A 156 15.19 -12.34 9.88
CA GLY A 156 14.80 -11.84 11.19
C GLY A 156 13.38 -12.28 11.56
N PRO A 157 12.63 -11.48 12.35
CA PRO A 157 11.30 -11.83 12.81
C PRO A 157 10.26 -11.94 11.68
N PHE A 158 9.48 -13.01 11.69
CA PHE A 158 8.39 -13.25 10.75
C PHE A 158 7.31 -14.13 11.39
N PHE A 159 6.19 -14.38 10.70
CA PHE A 159 5.23 -15.40 11.17
C PHE A 159 4.58 -16.22 10.06
N VAL A 160 4.26 -17.47 10.39
CA VAL A 160 3.36 -18.35 9.60
C VAL A 160 2.08 -18.58 10.39
N LYS A 161 0.95 -18.18 9.80
CA LYS A 161 -0.38 -18.38 10.37
C LYS A 161 -1.08 -19.51 9.65
N PHE A 162 -1.41 -20.60 10.33
CA PHE A 162 -2.24 -21.69 9.80
C PHE A 162 -3.71 -21.53 10.18
N CYS A 163 -4.62 -21.85 9.25
CA CYS A 163 -6.00 -22.20 9.54
C CYS A 163 -6.06 -23.65 10.01
N SER A 164 -6.65 -23.93 11.17
CA SER A 164 -6.81 -25.31 11.64
C SER A 164 -7.89 -26.08 10.87
N TYR A 165 -8.71 -25.40 10.06
CA TYR A 165 -9.81 -26.00 9.33
C TYR A 165 -9.47 -26.21 7.85
N PHE A 166 -9.87 -27.36 7.29
CA PHE A 166 -9.65 -27.73 5.90
C PHE A 166 -10.22 -26.68 4.91
N PRO A 167 -9.45 -26.17 3.92
CA PRO A 167 -8.25 -26.76 3.33
C PRO A 167 -6.91 -26.30 3.93
N TYR A 168 -6.91 -25.87 5.21
CA TYR A 168 -5.71 -25.51 5.97
C TYR A 168 -4.90 -24.38 5.33
N ASN A 169 -5.59 -23.40 4.74
CA ASN A 169 -4.92 -22.22 4.17
C ASN A 169 -4.10 -21.52 5.27
N ALA A 170 -2.92 -21.05 4.89
CA ALA A 170 -2.01 -20.35 5.76
C ALA A 170 -1.70 -18.94 5.23
N LYS A 171 -0.96 -18.17 6.02
CA LYS A 171 -0.40 -16.88 5.62
C LYS A 171 1.04 -16.76 6.10
N LEU A 172 1.88 -16.13 5.29
CA LEU A 172 3.25 -15.78 5.65
C LEU A 172 3.34 -14.25 5.71
N CYS A 173 3.87 -13.71 6.80
CA CYS A 173 4.21 -12.29 6.91
C CYS A 173 5.70 -12.14 7.17
N ILE A 174 6.36 -11.31 6.37
CA ILE A 174 7.78 -10.99 6.51
C ILE A 174 7.99 -9.48 6.56
N ASN A 175 9.14 -9.06 7.08
CA ASN A 175 9.61 -7.67 7.06
C ASN A 175 10.94 -7.56 6.30
N GLY A 176 10.98 -6.80 5.21
CA GLY A 176 12.20 -6.65 4.40
C GLY A 176 13.25 -5.73 5.04
N ASN A 177 12.87 -4.81 5.92
CA ASN A 177 13.85 -4.04 6.71
C ASN A 177 14.59 -4.93 7.71
N GLU A 178 13.90 -5.86 8.36
CA GLU A 178 14.55 -6.83 9.26
C GLU A 178 15.47 -7.78 8.50
N TYR A 179 15.05 -8.26 7.31
CA TYR A 179 15.95 -8.95 6.39
C TYR A 179 17.20 -8.09 6.07
N ALA A 180 17.04 -6.82 5.72
CA ALA A 180 18.16 -5.95 5.39
C ALA A 180 19.14 -5.80 6.57
N LYS A 181 18.63 -5.59 7.79
CA LYS A 181 19.44 -5.52 9.02
C LYS A 181 20.20 -6.82 9.28
N CYS A 182 19.55 -7.98 9.13
CA CYS A 182 20.22 -9.28 9.28
C CYS A 182 21.35 -9.46 8.26
N GLN A 183 21.11 -9.09 7.00
CA GLN A 183 22.13 -9.19 5.95
C GLN A 183 23.29 -8.20 6.13
N LEU A 184 23.04 -7.00 6.66
CA LEU A 184 24.10 -6.06 7.04
C LEU A 184 24.98 -6.64 8.17
N ARG A 185 24.36 -7.19 9.23
CA ARG A 185 25.07 -7.87 10.33
C ARG A 185 25.94 -9.02 9.82
N LYS A 186 25.38 -9.90 8.99
CA LYS A 186 26.12 -11.04 8.39
C LYS A 186 27.31 -10.61 7.52
N ARG A 187 27.26 -9.40 6.96
CA ARG A 187 28.35 -8.84 6.13
C ARG A 187 29.33 -7.98 6.92
N GLY A 188 29.13 -7.81 8.23
CA GLY A 188 29.96 -6.93 9.07
C GLY A 188 29.91 -5.47 8.65
N ILE A 189 28.82 -5.01 8.04
CA ILE A 189 28.65 -3.60 7.65
C ILE A 189 28.03 -2.88 8.84
N GLU A 190 28.72 -1.86 9.35
CA GLU A 190 28.24 -1.04 10.46
C GLU A 190 26.99 -0.25 10.06
N PHE A 191 25.97 -0.27 10.92
CA PHE A 191 24.73 0.49 10.74
C PHE A 191 24.06 0.76 12.09
N GLU A 192 23.26 1.82 12.15
CA GLU A 192 22.35 2.08 13.26
C GLU A 192 20.91 1.77 12.83
N ALA A 193 20.19 1.04 13.67
CA ALA A 193 18.82 0.65 13.36
C ALA A 193 17.83 1.81 13.64
N LEU A 194 16.86 1.97 12.75
CA LEU A 194 15.60 2.66 13.02
C LEU A 194 14.54 1.59 13.32
N ASP A 195 13.46 1.91 14.06
CA ASP A 195 12.31 0.98 14.12
C ASP A 195 11.89 0.71 12.67
N ASN A 196 11.83 -0.54 12.21
CA ASN A 196 11.43 -0.84 10.83
C ASN A 196 12.15 0.02 9.74
N GLY A 197 13.48 0.16 9.84
CA GLY A 197 14.35 0.87 8.88
C GLY A 197 15.82 0.91 9.30
N VAL A 198 16.65 1.68 8.59
CA VAL A 198 18.07 1.94 8.93
C VAL A 198 18.27 3.44 9.06
N LEU A 199 18.89 3.87 10.16
CA LEU A 199 19.16 5.28 10.48
C LEU A 199 20.46 5.76 9.82
N SER A 200 21.55 5.00 10.00
CA SER A 200 22.84 5.26 9.37
C SER A 200 23.45 3.95 8.90
N CYS A 201 24.29 3.99 7.86
CA CYS A 201 24.95 2.81 7.30
C CYS A 201 26.31 3.22 6.73
N ALA A 202 27.37 2.47 7.06
CA ALA A 202 28.71 2.73 6.56
C ALA A 202 28.83 2.54 5.03
N ASP A 203 28.03 1.63 4.45
CA ASP A 203 27.91 1.46 3.00
C ASP A 203 26.43 1.51 2.55
N PRO A 204 25.90 2.73 2.26
CA PRO A 204 24.55 2.90 1.75
C PRO A 204 24.28 2.16 0.43
N LYS A 205 25.31 2.00 -0.42
CA LYS A 205 25.16 1.29 -1.70
C LYS A 205 25.03 -0.21 -1.48
N ALA A 206 25.72 -0.78 -0.49
CA ALA A 206 25.52 -2.16 -0.09
C ALA A 206 24.13 -2.38 0.53
N LEU A 207 23.65 -1.46 1.38
CA LEU A 207 22.28 -1.49 1.91
C LEU A 207 21.26 -1.55 0.76
N GLN A 208 21.34 -0.65 -0.22
CA GLN A 208 20.40 -0.66 -1.34
C GLN A 208 20.48 -1.97 -2.15
N ARG A 209 21.69 -2.48 -2.43
CA ARG A 209 21.86 -3.78 -3.11
C ARG A 209 21.25 -4.95 -2.33
N ILE A 210 21.29 -4.92 -0.99
CA ILE A 210 20.65 -5.93 -0.14
C ILE A 210 19.12 -5.86 -0.29
N CYS A 211 18.55 -4.65 -0.19
CA CYS A 211 17.11 -4.42 -0.36
C CYS A 211 16.61 -4.81 -1.75
N ASP A 212 17.40 -4.53 -2.80
CA ASP A 212 17.14 -4.93 -4.19
C ASP A 212 17.21 -6.44 -4.39
N GLY A 213 18.12 -7.10 -3.69
CA GLY A 213 18.31 -8.55 -3.76
C GLY A 213 17.24 -9.38 -3.07
N LEU A 214 16.23 -8.80 -2.40
CA LEU A 214 15.11 -9.54 -1.84
C LEU A 214 14.09 -9.90 -2.94
N ASP A 215 14.12 -11.16 -3.38
CA ASP A 215 13.36 -11.67 -4.51
C ASP A 215 12.36 -12.78 -4.14
N ASP A 216 11.55 -13.19 -5.12
CA ASP A 216 10.54 -14.24 -4.98
C ASP A 216 11.13 -15.59 -4.59
N LYS A 217 12.34 -15.91 -5.07
CA LYS A 217 13.02 -17.17 -4.79
C LYS A 217 13.49 -17.27 -3.34
N LYS A 218 14.05 -16.20 -2.76
CA LYS A 218 14.43 -16.14 -1.35
C LYS A 218 13.22 -16.29 -0.44
N ILE A 219 12.12 -15.63 -0.80
CA ILE A 219 10.87 -15.70 -0.05
C ILE A 219 10.23 -17.10 -0.13
N ASP A 220 10.22 -17.75 -1.30
CA ASP A 220 9.78 -19.15 -1.39
C ASP A 220 10.70 -20.07 -0.57
N ARG A 221 12.03 -19.87 -0.62
CA ARG A 221 12.99 -20.66 0.17
C ARG A 221 12.74 -20.55 1.67
N LEU A 222 12.49 -19.34 2.18
CA LEU A 222 12.07 -19.12 3.57
C LEU A 222 10.82 -19.97 3.88
N LEU A 223 9.77 -19.84 3.04
CA LEU A 223 8.54 -20.60 3.23
C LEU A 223 8.78 -22.12 3.22
N ARG A 224 9.61 -22.63 2.30
CA ARG A 224 9.94 -24.07 2.23
C ARG A 224 10.71 -24.54 3.46
N LYS A 225 11.71 -23.78 3.91
CA LYS A 225 12.51 -24.09 5.10
C LYS A 225 11.61 -24.25 6.31
N TRP A 226 10.72 -23.28 6.55
CA TRP A 226 9.86 -23.30 7.72
C TRP A 226 8.69 -24.28 7.61
N LEU A 227 8.13 -24.51 6.43
CA LEU A 227 7.14 -25.58 6.24
C LEU A 227 7.71 -26.99 6.49
N ALA A 228 9.03 -27.17 6.37
CA ALA A 228 9.69 -28.44 6.67
C ALA A 228 9.92 -28.64 8.17
N ARG A 229 10.02 -27.55 8.95
CA ARG A 229 10.30 -27.57 10.39
C ARG A 229 9.04 -27.49 11.25
N LEU A 230 8.02 -26.77 10.79
CA LEU A 230 6.77 -26.57 11.53
C LEU A 230 5.82 -27.77 11.34
N PRO A 231 4.90 -28.01 12.28
CA PRO A 231 3.82 -28.98 12.11
C PRO A 231 3.06 -28.73 10.81
N HIS A 232 2.81 -29.80 10.05
CA HIS A 232 2.25 -29.70 8.71
C HIS A 232 0.97 -30.53 8.59
N PRO A 233 -0.18 -29.96 8.13
CA PRO A 233 -1.45 -30.68 8.08
C PRO A 233 -1.49 -31.76 6.99
N PHE A 234 -0.74 -31.55 5.90
CA PHE A 234 -0.57 -32.53 4.82
C PHE A 234 0.65 -33.42 5.08
N ASP A 235 0.48 -34.73 5.08
CA ASP A 235 1.54 -35.70 5.36
C ASP A 235 2.43 -35.93 4.13
N ARG A 236 3.41 -36.84 4.23
CA ARG A 236 4.32 -37.15 3.12
C ARG A 236 3.56 -37.65 1.88
N ARG A 237 2.51 -38.46 2.06
CA ARG A 237 1.70 -39.02 0.96
C ARG A 237 0.95 -37.92 0.23
N ASP A 238 0.32 -37.00 0.96
CA ASP A 238 -0.31 -35.81 0.36
C ASP A 238 0.68 -34.97 -0.46
N ARG A 239 1.85 -34.68 0.12
CA ARG A 239 2.85 -33.81 -0.53
C ARG A 239 3.48 -34.47 -1.76
N MET A 240 3.63 -35.79 -1.78
CA MET A 240 4.07 -36.55 -2.96
C MET A 240 3.01 -36.55 -4.07
N ALA A 241 1.72 -36.54 -3.72
CA ALA A 241 0.62 -36.42 -4.67
C ALA A 241 0.41 -34.99 -5.22
N GLY A 242 1.25 -34.03 -4.85
CA GLY A 242 1.21 -32.65 -5.36
C GLY A 242 0.40 -31.66 -4.54
N TYR A 243 -0.15 -32.06 -3.38
CA TYR A 243 -0.82 -31.15 -2.44
C TYR A 243 0.20 -30.32 -1.65
N ARG A 244 0.84 -29.39 -2.36
CA ARG A 244 1.89 -28.52 -1.83
C ARG A 244 1.42 -27.08 -1.77
N TYR A 245 1.83 -26.39 -0.72
CA TYR A 245 1.56 -24.97 -0.56
C TYR A 245 2.26 -24.14 -1.65
N GLN A 246 1.58 -23.12 -2.14
CA GLN A 246 2.11 -22.05 -2.97
C GLN A 246 1.81 -20.70 -2.32
N ALA A 247 2.66 -19.72 -2.61
CA ALA A 247 2.51 -18.35 -2.13
C ALA A 247 1.90 -17.43 -3.20
N SER A 248 1.01 -16.55 -2.76
CA SER A 248 0.55 -15.40 -3.56
C SER A 248 0.53 -14.14 -2.71
N ILE A 249 0.81 -13.01 -3.32
CA ILE A 249 0.86 -11.70 -2.67
C ILE A 249 -0.57 -11.28 -2.30
N LEU A 250 -0.82 -11.17 -1.00
CA LEU A 250 -2.05 -10.61 -0.44
C LEU A 250 -1.92 -9.10 -0.26
N GLN A 251 -0.78 -8.67 0.28
CA GLN A 251 -0.43 -7.26 0.48
C GLN A 251 1.10 -7.13 0.38
N ALA A 252 1.58 -6.05 -0.23
CA ALA A 252 2.99 -5.68 -0.24
C ALA A 252 3.15 -4.19 0.00
N GLU A 253 4.05 -3.81 0.91
CA GLU A 253 4.41 -2.44 1.23
C GLU A 253 5.79 -2.14 0.66
N PHE A 254 5.91 -1.05 -0.10
CA PHE A 254 7.16 -0.58 -0.70
C PHE A 254 7.49 0.77 -0.09
N ALA A 255 8.57 0.83 0.69
CA ALA A 255 8.98 2.02 1.43
C ALA A 255 10.20 2.68 0.77
N LEU A 256 10.13 3.99 0.63
CA LEU A 256 11.27 4.88 0.43
C LEU A 256 11.51 5.62 1.75
N THR A 257 12.68 5.44 2.34
CA THR A 257 13.08 6.08 3.60
C THR A 257 14.25 7.02 3.34
N GLN A 258 14.09 8.29 3.70
CA GLN A 258 15.10 9.34 3.58
C GLN A 258 15.41 9.90 4.97
N VAL A 259 16.56 9.53 5.52
CA VAL A 259 17.02 10.00 6.84
C VAL A 259 17.56 11.40 6.71
N LEU A 260 17.20 12.26 7.67
CA LEU A 260 17.56 13.67 7.67
C LEU A 260 18.74 13.97 8.61
N ASP A 261 19.58 14.95 8.26
CA ASP A 261 20.64 15.49 9.11
C ASP A 261 20.09 16.14 10.39
N ARG A 262 18.85 16.62 10.35
CA ARG A 262 18.18 17.34 11.43
C ARG A 262 16.67 17.03 11.47
N PRO A 263 16.09 16.75 12.65
CA PRO A 263 14.64 16.59 12.83
C PRO A 263 13.79 17.77 12.34
N VAL A 264 14.31 19.00 12.47
CA VAL A 264 13.55 20.22 12.10
C VAL A 264 13.31 20.31 10.59
N ALA A 265 14.20 19.75 9.75
CA ALA A 265 14.03 19.74 8.30
C ALA A 265 12.81 18.91 7.90
N GLY A 266 12.53 17.81 8.61
CA GLY A 266 11.36 16.98 8.35
C GLY A 266 10.05 17.68 8.70
N ARG A 267 10.04 18.47 9.78
CA ARG A 267 8.89 19.32 10.13
C ARG A 267 8.61 20.36 9.05
N ILE A 268 9.66 21.05 8.59
CA ILE A 268 9.57 22.03 7.50
C ILE A 268 9.04 21.37 6.23
N PHE A 269 9.55 20.19 5.86
CA PHE A 269 9.05 19.44 4.72
C PHE A 269 7.53 19.22 4.80
N PHE A 270 7.03 18.67 5.90
CA PHE A 270 5.60 18.38 6.01
C PHE A 270 4.72 19.63 6.12
N GLU A 271 5.19 20.68 6.78
CA GLU A 271 4.51 21.98 6.80
C GLU A 271 4.28 22.52 5.39
N GLN A 272 5.33 22.45 4.58
CA GLN A 272 5.32 22.89 3.20
C GLN A 272 4.41 21.99 2.33
N VAL A 273 4.59 20.66 2.40
CA VAL A 273 3.76 19.68 1.66
C VAL A 273 2.28 19.79 2.01
N ILE A 274 1.93 19.92 3.30
CA ILE A 274 0.53 20.01 3.75
C ILE A 274 -0.11 21.32 3.27
N ARG A 275 0.60 22.46 3.41
CA ARG A 275 0.12 23.76 2.94
C ARG A 275 -0.18 23.72 1.44
N GLU A 276 0.62 23.02 0.65
CA GLU A 276 0.42 22.92 -0.80
C GLU A 276 -0.68 21.94 -1.20
N ASN A 277 -0.76 20.79 -0.53
CA ASN A 277 -1.74 19.76 -0.87
C ASN A 277 -3.17 20.10 -0.43
N LEU A 278 -3.36 20.89 0.62
CA LEU A 278 -4.68 21.39 1.03
C LEU A 278 -5.29 22.36 -0.01
N ASP A 279 -4.45 23.09 -0.75
CA ASP A 279 -4.88 24.13 -1.67
C ASP A 279 -5.06 23.64 -3.12
N ILE A 280 -4.18 22.75 -3.62
CA ILE A 280 -4.08 22.44 -5.07
C ILE A 280 -4.13 20.94 -5.40
N GLY A 281 -3.70 20.04 -4.51
CA GLY A 281 -3.65 18.58 -4.76
C GLY A 281 -4.88 17.79 -4.27
N ARG A 282 -5.61 18.35 -3.28
CA ARG A 282 -6.74 17.75 -2.54
C ARG A 282 -6.55 16.24 -2.31
N PRO A 283 -5.68 15.84 -1.36
CA PRO A 283 -5.54 14.43 -0.99
C PRO A 283 -6.87 13.88 -0.46
N GLY A 284 -7.08 12.58 -0.60
CA GLY A 284 -8.29 11.91 -0.06
C GLY A 284 -8.45 12.11 1.45
N GLN A 285 -7.33 12.25 2.18
CA GLN A 285 -7.31 12.61 3.59
C GLN A 285 -5.95 13.19 4.03
N VAL A 286 -5.95 14.30 4.78
CA VAL A 286 -4.79 14.75 5.59
C VAL A 286 -5.10 14.45 7.05
N GLN A 287 -4.22 13.70 7.73
CA GLN A 287 -4.37 13.41 9.16
C GLN A 287 -3.15 13.92 9.94
N LEU A 288 -3.41 14.69 11.00
CA LEU A 288 -2.42 14.96 12.04
C LEU A 288 -2.49 13.81 13.05
N ILE A 289 -1.41 13.02 13.16
CA ILE A 289 -1.33 11.91 14.12
C ILE A 289 -0.79 12.48 15.43
N PHE A 290 -1.62 12.55 16.46
CA PHE A 290 -1.22 12.91 17.81
C PHE A 290 -0.58 11.70 18.50
N ASP A 291 0.43 11.91 19.36
CA ASP A 291 1.07 10.89 20.20
C ASP A 291 0.14 10.21 21.22
N ARG A 292 -1.18 10.47 21.17
CA ARG A 292 -2.21 9.70 21.91
C ARG A 292 -3.35 9.26 21.01
N ARG A 293 -3.89 8.08 21.31
CA ARG A 293 -5.08 7.54 20.65
C ARG A 293 -6.33 8.33 21.05
N VAL A 294 -6.89 9.11 20.12
CA VAL A 294 -8.14 9.87 20.34
C VAL A 294 -9.35 8.96 20.08
N SER A 295 -10.23 8.82 21.07
CA SER A 295 -11.51 8.08 20.99
C SER A 295 -12.72 8.97 21.28
N ARG A 296 -13.94 8.52 20.96
CA ARG A 296 -15.21 9.25 21.29
C ARG A 296 -15.40 9.51 22.79
N ARG A 297 -14.71 8.78 23.67
CA ARG A 297 -14.81 8.92 25.14
C ARG A 297 -13.74 9.84 25.73
N THR A 298 -12.89 10.43 24.91
CA THR A 298 -11.80 11.28 25.37
C THR A 298 -12.37 12.64 25.79
N PRO A 299 -12.37 13.02 27.08
CA PRO A 299 -12.96 14.29 27.52
C PRO A 299 -12.11 15.48 27.04
N GLY A 300 -12.77 16.55 26.58
CA GLY A 300 -12.14 17.84 26.25
C GLY A 300 -12.56 18.44 24.90
N ARG A 301 -12.56 19.78 24.79
CA ARG A 301 -12.66 20.49 23.51
C ARG A 301 -11.34 20.31 22.74
N PHE A 302 -11.36 19.51 21.68
CA PHE A 302 -10.28 19.50 20.70
C PHE A 302 -10.39 20.77 19.85
N ARG A 303 -9.58 21.79 20.16
CA ARG A 303 -9.28 22.84 19.18
C ARG A 303 -8.36 22.23 18.13
N THR A 304 -8.60 22.49 16.85
CA THR A 304 -7.64 22.19 15.77
C THR A 304 -6.36 22.98 16.06
N ARG A 305 -5.41 22.35 16.76
CA ARG A 305 -4.11 22.92 17.10
C ARG A 305 -3.11 22.32 16.11
N VAL A 306 -2.76 23.13 15.12
CA VAL A 306 -1.89 22.76 14.01
C VAL A 306 -0.44 22.73 14.51
N ILE A 307 0.18 21.54 14.47
CA ILE A 307 1.63 21.29 14.58
C ILE A 307 2.25 21.69 15.93
N THR A 308 2.34 20.72 16.85
CA THR A 308 3.06 20.82 18.14
C THR A 308 4.01 19.63 18.28
N GLU A 309 4.92 19.70 19.25
CA GLU A 309 5.74 18.57 19.71
C GLU A 309 4.84 17.37 20.05
N GLY A 310 5.17 16.19 19.51
CA GLY A 310 4.35 14.98 19.61
C GLY A 310 3.18 14.86 18.63
N VAL A 311 3.16 15.66 17.54
CA VAL A 311 2.26 15.46 16.40
C VAL A 311 3.10 15.11 15.18
N THR A 312 2.96 13.88 14.68
CA THR A 312 3.59 13.44 13.45
C THR A 312 2.67 13.75 12.26
N PRO A 313 3.02 14.68 11.37
CA PRO A 313 2.24 14.94 10.16
C PRO A 313 2.25 13.70 9.26
N SER A 314 1.09 13.38 8.68
CA SER A 314 0.97 12.29 7.70
C SER A 314 0.06 12.65 6.53
N LEU A 315 0.52 12.30 5.33
CA LEU A 315 -0.22 12.43 4.09
C LEU A 315 -0.69 11.04 3.65
N HIS A 316 -1.97 10.92 3.31
CA HIS A 316 -2.57 9.70 2.82
C HIS A 316 -3.18 9.90 1.43
N VAL A 317 -2.84 9.01 0.51
CA VAL A 317 -3.40 8.99 -0.84
C VAL A 317 -3.92 7.61 -1.15
N ASP A 318 -5.22 7.50 -1.38
CA ASP A 318 -5.85 6.24 -1.75
C ASP A 318 -6.02 6.10 -3.27
N TYR A 319 -5.72 4.91 -3.78
CA TYR A 319 -6.03 4.49 -5.14
C TYR A 319 -6.64 3.09 -5.14
N LYS A 320 -7.96 3.00 -5.33
CA LYS A 320 -8.73 1.74 -5.24
C LYS A 320 -8.43 1.02 -3.92
N ARG A 321 -7.74 -0.13 -3.96
CA ARG A 321 -7.35 -0.90 -2.76
C ARG A 321 -5.90 -0.67 -2.36
N SER A 322 -5.18 0.21 -3.05
CA SER A 322 -3.81 0.57 -2.72
C SER A 322 -3.77 1.96 -2.10
N ARG A 323 -2.75 2.26 -1.30
CA ARG A 323 -2.58 3.57 -0.67
C ARG A 323 -1.11 3.95 -0.62
N ILE A 324 -0.84 5.25 -0.68
CA ILE A 324 0.46 5.83 -0.35
C ILE A 324 0.31 6.54 0.98
N LYS A 325 1.27 6.32 1.89
CA LYS A 325 1.37 7.00 3.17
C LYS A 325 2.73 7.67 3.27
N GLN A 326 2.75 8.97 3.55
CA GLN A 326 3.97 9.71 3.82
C GLN A 326 3.94 10.28 5.25
N TYR A 327 5.00 10.13 6.03
CA TYR A 327 5.05 10.60 7.43
C TYR A 327 6.49 10.81 7.95
N HIS A 328 6.62 11.60 9.02
CA HIS A 328 7.90 11.83 9.69
C HIS A 328 8.17 10.71 10.70
N LYS A 329 9.04 9.78 10.34
CA LYS A 329 9.34 8.59 11.12
C LYS A 329 10.34 8.91 12.23
N GLU A 330 9.91 8.67 13.47
CA GLU A 330 10.70 8.83 14.71
C GLU A 330 11.34 10.22 14.88
N GLY A 331 10.84 11.22 14.16
CA GLY A 331 11.47 12.53 14.12
C GLY A 331 12.81 12.58 13.36
N GLN A 332 13.21 11.50 12.68
CA GLN A 332 14.53 11.36 12.05
C GLN A 332 14.47 11.19 10.53
N ALA A 333 13.43 10.56 10.00
CA ALA A 333 13.37 10.20 8.57
C ALA A 333 12.03 10.53 7.92
N LEU A 334 12.06 10.96 6.67
CA LEU A 334 10.88 11.01 5.81
C LEU A 334 10.62 9.60 5.27
N ARG A 335 9.42 9.07 5.50
CA ARG A 335 9.00 7.80 4.91
C ARG A 335 7.86 8.03 3.95
N THR A 336 8.03 7.59 2.70
CA THR A 336 6.97 7.47 1.69
C THR A 336 6.76 5.99 1.38
N GLU A 337 5.57 5.46 1.65
CA GLU A 337 5.29 4.03 1.55
C GLU A 337 4.04 3.77 0.70
N THR A 338 4.16 2.94 -0.33
CA THR A 338 3.04 2.44 -1.12
C THR A 338 2.63 1.05 -0.65
N THR A 339 1.44 0.93 -0.08
CA THR A 339 0.79 -0.35 0.23
C THR A 339 -0.09 -0.80 -0.93
N ILE A 340 0.20 -1.96 -1.53
CA ILE A 340 -0.64 -2.61 -2.56
C ILE A 340 -1.42 -3.77 -1.93
N ASN A 341 -2.74 -3.62 -1.75
CA ASN A 341 -3.61 -4.71 -1.24
C ASN A 341 -4.30 -5.53 -2.34
N ASP A 342 -4.25 -5.07 -3.60
CA ASP A 342 -4.74 -5.86 -4.74
C ASP A 342 -3.90 -5.61 -6.00
N THR A 343 -3.07 -6.58 -6.37
CA THR A 343 -2.18 -6.50 -7.54
C THR A 343 -2.95 -6.28 -8.85
N ARG A 344 -4.22 -6.70 -8.89
CA ARG A 344 -5.08 -6.60 -10.09
C ARG A 344 -5.48 -5.17 -10.39
N ASP A 345 -5.37 -4.26 -9.42
CA ASP A 345 -5.60 -2.83 -9.65
C ASP A 345 -4.68 -2.26 -10.74
N PHE A 346 -3.54 -2.92 -10.95
CA PHE A 346 -2.50 -2.60 -11.93
C PHE A 346 -2.42 -3.60 -13.09
N GLY A 347 -3.36 -4.54 -13.20
CA GLY A 347 -3.32 -5.59 -14.23
C GLY A 347 -2.27 -6.68 -13.99
N VAL A 348 -1.70 -6.76 -12.78
CA VAL A 348 -0.65 -7.72 -12.41
C VAL A 348 -1.27 -8.90 -11.65
N GLY A 349 -0.83 -10.13 -11.97
CA GLY A 349 -1.28 -11.33 -11.25
C GLY A 349 -0.76 -11.39 -9.81
N ARG A 350 -1.34 -12.25 -8.96
CA ARG A 350 -0.99 -12.33 -7.52
C ARG A 350 0.16 -13.28 -7.19
N LEU A 351 0.66 -14.08 -8.12
CA LEU A 351 1.73 -15.04 -7.84
C LEU A 351 3.03 -14.31 -7.47
N LEU A 352 3.83 -14.94 -6.62
CA LEU A 352 5.07 -14.36 -6.09
C LEU A 352 6.06 -13.94 -7.20
N LYS A 353 6.09 -14.67 -8.33
CA LYS A 353 6.89 -14.33 -9.53
C LYS A 353 6.61 -12.93 -10.10
N ASN A 354 5.49 -12.31 -9.76
CA ASN A 354 5.13 -10.96 -10.21
C ASN A 354 5.65 -9.87 -9.27
N LEU A 355 6.36 -10.22 -8.20
CA LEU A 355 6.96 -9.26 -7.26
C LEU A 355 7.86 -8.21 -7.95
N PRO A 356 8.70 -8.54 -8.96
CA PRO A 356 9.53 -7.53 -9.62
C PRO A 356 8.72 -6.39 -10.25
N GLU A 357 7.59 -6.71 -10.90
CA GLU A 357 6.73 -5.68 -11.51
C GLU A 357 6.02 -4.84 -10.44
N LEU A 358 5.61 -5.45 -9.32
CA LEU A 358 5.01 -4.71 -8.20
C LEU A 358 6.03 -3.80 -7.52
N ARG A 359 7.29 -4.22 -7.37
CA ARG A 359 8.40 -3.37 -6.88
C ARG A 359 8.54 -2.15 -7.78
N ARG A 360 8.62 -2.36 -9.09
CA ARG A 360 8.73 -1.28 -10.08
C ARG A 360 7.58 -0.27 -9.94
N ILE A 361 6.35 -0.75 -9.77
CA ILE A 361 5.17 0.12 -9.59
C ILE A 361 5.21 0.86 -8.25
N GLY A 362 5.47 0.15 -7.15
CA GLY A 362 5.45 0.72 -5.80
C GLY A 362 6.51 1.78 -5.57
N PHE A 363 7.76 1.49 -5.94
CA PHE A 363 8.85 2.46 -5.81
C PHE A 363 8.69 3.65 -6.77
N ALA A 364 8.28 3.41 -8.02
CA ALA A 364 7.99 4.51 -8.95
C ALA A 364 6.85 5.41 -8.44
N ALA A 365 5.84 4.86 -7.76
CA ALA A 365 4.78 5.65 -7.15
C ALA A 365 5.31 6.54 -6.00
N ASN A 366 6.20 6.02 -5.16
CA ASN A 366 6.85 6.80 -4.10
C ASN A 366 7.72 7.92 -4.69
N ARG A 367 8.56 7.61 -5.68
CA ARG A 367 9.42 8.60 -6.35
C ARG A 367 8.61 9.67 -7.05
N ARG A 368 7.57 9.26 -7.78
CA ARG A 368 6.69 10.20 -8.46
C ARG A 368 6.01 11.14 -7.49
N LEU A 369 5.60 10.66 -6.32
CA LEU A 369 5.07 11.51 -5.27
C LEU A 369 6.07 12.60 -4.86
N LEU A 370 7.30 12.22 -4.53
CA LEU A 370 8.34 13.18 -4.14
C LEU A 370 8.68 14.18 -5.27
N GLU A 371 8.77 13.71 -6.51
CA GLU A 371 9.00 14.59 -7.68
C GLU A 371 7.92 15.67 -7.81
N ILE A 372 6.66 15.29 -7.59
CA ILE A 372 5.54 16.24 -7.64
C ILE A 372 5.67 17.27 -6.52
N GLU A 373 5.98 16.84 -5.30
CA GLU A 373 6.18 17.72 -4.16
C GLU A 373 7.34 18.69 -4.40
N GLN A 374 8.42 18.26 -5.05
CA GLN A 374 9.51 19.13 -5.48
C GLN A 374 9.05 20.17 -6.52
N ILE A 375 8.42 19.72 -7.62
CA ILE A 375 7.96 20.61 -8.70
C ILE A 375 6.90 21.60 -8.21
N SER A 376 6.07 21.16 -7.26
CA SER A 376 5.08 21.97 -6.58
C SER A 376 5.73 23.22 -5.98
N HIS A 377 6.90 23.12 -5.34
CA HIS A 377 7.59 24.26 -4.75
C HIS A 377 8.36 25.17 -5.72
N ASP A 378 8.71 24.69 -6.93
CA ASP A 378 9.39 25.46 -7.98
C ASP A 378 8.57 25.47 -9.29
N CYS A 379 7.35 26.00 -9.20
CA CYS A 379 6.42 26.08 -10.33
C CYS A 379 6.55 27.39 -11.12
N ALA A 380 7.68 28.09 -11.05
CA ALA A 380 7.87 29.33 -11.80
C ALA A 380 7.75 29.07 -13.31
N LEU A 381 6.90 29.84 -13.98
CA LEU A 381 6.80 29.87 -15.44
C LEU A 381 7.53 31.12 -15.95
N GLY A 382 8.37 30.95 -16.97
CA GLY A 382 8.90 32.09 -17.72
C GLY A 382 7.78 32.85 -18.43
N ASP A 383 7.93 34.16 -18.60
CA ASP A 383 6.90 35.02 -19.22
C ASP A 383 6.54 34.52 -20.63
N ASP A 384 7.53 34.15 -21.44
CA ASP A 384 7.29 33.57 -22.77
C ASP A 384 6.38 32.34 -22.69
N ALA A 385 6.68 31.37 -21.81
CA ALA A 385 5.86 30.16 -21.65
C ALA A 385 4.42 30.52 -21.21
N PHE A 386 4.27 31.50 -20.32
CA PHE A 386 2.96 32.00 -19.92
C PHE A 386 2.20 32.65 -21.09
N GLN A 387 2.84 33.50 -21.89
CA GLN A 387 2.23 34.16 -23.05
C GLN A 387 1.84 33.16 -24.14
N HIS A 388 2.62 32.10 -24.34
CA HIS A 388 2.29 31.05 -25.30
C HIS A 388 0.96 30.36 -24.96
N LEU A 389 0.69 30.12 -23.67
CA LEU A 389 -0.56 29.52 -23.22
C LEU A 389 -1.77 30.44 -23.43
N GLN A 390 -1.58 31.76 -23.50
CA GLN A 390 -2.63 32.73 -23.80
C GLN A 390 -3.04 32.76 -25.29
N LYS A 391 -2.29 32.09 -26.17
CA LYS A 391 -2.50 32.10 -27.62
C LYS A 391 -2.96 30.72 -28.15
N PRO A 392 -3.78 30.67 -29.22
CA PRO A 392 -4.12 29.41 -29.87
C PRO A 392 -2.87 28.73 -30.45
N ARG A 393 -2.82 27.39 -30.43
CA ARG A 393 -1.72 26.62 -31.03
C ARG A 393 -2.19 25.88 -32.27
N GLN A 394 -1.35 25.86 -33.31
CA GLN A 394 -1.54 25.01 -34.49
C GLN A 394 -0.41 24.00 -34.59
N ILE A 395 -0.76 22.72 -34.76
CA ILE A 395 0.19 21.62 -34.96
C ILE A 395 -0.43 20.72 -36.04
N GLU A 396 0.31 20.42 -37.10
CA GLU A 396 -0.09 19.48 -38.17
C GLU A 396 -1.51 19.74 -38.71
N GLY A 397 -1.84 21.02 -38.97
CA GLY A 397 -3.14 21.43 -39.50
C GLY A 397 -4.30 21.43 -38.49
N GLN A 398 -4.09 20.95 -37.26
CA GLN A 398 -5.09 21.03 -36.17
C GLN A 398 -4.89 22.30 -35.36
N ARG A 399 -5.98 22.93 -34.91
CA ARG A 399 -5.96 24.12 -34.04
C ARG A 399 -6.52 23.79 -32.65
N ALA A 400 -5.79 24.17 -31.61
CA ALA A 400 -6.25 24.15 -30.22
C ALA A 400 -6.41 25.58 -29.68
N ALA A 401 -7.47 25.81 -28.91
CA ALA A 401 -7.70 27.10 -28.25
C ALA A 401 -6.67 27.37 -27.15
N ALA A 402 -6.37 28.64 -26.92
CA ALA A 402 -5.53 29.14 -25.84
C ALA A 402 -6.03 28.69 -24.46
N LEU A 403 -5.15 28.31 -23.53
CA LEU A 403 -5.47 28.07 -22.12
C LEU A 403 -5.38 29.40 -21.36
N ARG A 404 -6.42 30.23 -21.55
CA ARG A 404 -6.45 31.59 -20.99
C ARG A 404 -6.39 31.57 -19.47
N PHE A 405 -5.49 32.37 -18.89
CA PHE A 405 -5.40 32.49 -17.44
C PHE A 405 -6.68 33.11 -16.88
N GLY A 406 -7.27 32.44 -15.89
CA GLY A 406 -8.50 32.86 -15.23
C GLY A 406 -9.81 32.39 -15.89
N ASP A 407 -9.75 31.78 -17.08
CA ASP A 407 -10.93 31.12 -17.68
C ASP A 407 -11.36 29.92 -16.82
N ALA A 408 -12.67 29.80 -16.56
CA ALA A 408 -13.20 28.77 -15.66
C ALA A 408 -12.93 27.35 -16.18
N ASN A 409 -13.00 27.10 -17.50
CA ASN A 409 -12.71 25.78 -18.05
C ASN A 409 -11.21 25.47 -18.01
N ALA A 410 -10.35 26.43 -18.37
CA ALA A 410 -8.91 26.28 -18.28
C ALA A 410 -8.46 26.01 -16.84
N GLN A 411 -8.99 26.78 -15.88
CA GLN A 411 -8.71 26.57 -14.45
C GLN A 411 -9.25 25.22 -13.96
N ALA A 412 -10.47 24.84 -14.31
CA ALA A 412 -11.04 23.55 -13.90
C ALA A 412 -10.28 22.37 -14.50
N VAL A 413 -9.87 22.41 -15.77
CA VAL A 413 -9.13 21.30 -16.38
C VAL A 413 -7.71 21.20 -15.85
N LEU A 414 -7.02 22.34 -15.65
CA LEU A 414 -5.67 22.37 -15.06
C LEU A 414 -5.70 21.94 -13.59
N ASN A 415 -6.74 22.30 -12.83
CA ASN A 415 -6.92 21.79 -11.47
C ASN A 415 -7.26 20.29 -11.48
N ALA A 416 -8.13 19.84 -12.39
CA ALA A 416 -8.52 18.44 -12.48
C ALA A 416 -7.32 17.51 -12.77
N VAL A 417 -6.35 17.93 -13.60
CA VAL A 417 -5.16 17.11 -13.89
C VAL A 417 -4.17 17.04 -12.73
N LEU A 418 -4.24 17.96 -11.77
CA LEU A 418 -3.42 17.96 -10.55
C LEU A 418 -3.96 17.05 -9.45
N MET A 419 -5.13 16.44 -9.65
CA MET A 419 -5.63 15.43 -8.73
C MET A 419 -4.57 14.37 -8.54
N PHE A 420 -4.15 14.16 -7.29
CA PHE A 420 -2.98 13.36 -6.96
C PHE A 420 -2.97 11.97 -7.65
N VAL A 421 -4.14 11.32 -7.64
CA VAL A 421 -4.32 9.99 -8.23
C VAL A 421 -4.06 9.95 -9.74
N PHE A 422 -4.09 11.09 -10.43
CA PHE A 422 -3.79 11.24 -11.85
C PHE A 422 -2.31 11.48 -12.09
N VAL A 423 -1.64 12.17 -11.18
CA VAL A 423 -0.20 12.45 -11.32
C VAL A 423 0.64 11.20 -11.04
N ALA A 424 0.17 10.30 -10.16
CA ALA A 424 0.87 9.05 -9.83
C ALA A 424 0.77 7.93 -10.88
N ARG A 425 -0.34 7.84 -11.64
CA ARG A 425 -0.60 6.70 -12.57
C ARG A 425 -1.18 7.11 -13.94
N GLY A 426 -1.20 8.39 -14.22
CA GLY A 426 -1.96 8.95 -15.34
C GLY A 426 -3.47 8.82 -15.18
N PHE A 427 -4.20 9.30 -16.18
CA PHE A 427 -5.66 9.39 -16.16
C PHE A 427 -6.26 9.06 -17.53
N THR A 428 -7.50 8.58 -17.52
CA THR A 428 -8.29 8.36 -18.74
C THR A 428 -9.27 9.52 -18.95
N ASN A 429 -9.91 9.56 -20.12
CA ASN A 429 -11.03 10.48 -20.38
C ASN A 429 -12.12 10.35 -19.29
N LYS A 430 -12.48 9.12 -18.92
CA LYS A 430 -13.49 8.87 -17.88
C LYS A 430 -13.08 9.45 -16.53
N ASP A 431 -11.82 9.24 -16.13
CA ASP A 431 -11.28 9.73 -14.87
C ASP A 431 -11.32 11.27 -14.80
N LEU A 432 -10.78 11.93 -15.83
CA LEU A 432 -10.69 13.40 -15.86
C LEU A 432 -12.06 14.06 -15.91
N ARG A 433 -13.00 13.49 -16.68
CA ARG A 433 -14.37 14.01 -16.84
C ARG A 433 -15.11 14.11 -15.52
N GLN A 434 -14.94 13.14 -14.64
CA GLN A 434 -15.57 13.14 -13.33
C GLN A 434 -15.07 14.30 -12.47
N GLN A 435 -13.76 14.55 -12.45
CA GLN A 435 -13.17 15.65 -11.66
C GLN A 435 -13.45 17.02 -12.26
N PHE A 436 -13.36 17.12 -13.59
CA PHE A 436 -13.67 18.35 -14.32
C PHE A 436 -15.13 18.80 -14.10
N ALA A 437 -16.08 17.87 -14.08
CA ALA A 437 -17.47 18.17 -13.76
C ALA A 437 -17.62 18.75 -12.34
N VAL A 438 -17.02 18.09 -11.34
CA VAL A 438 -17.06 18.54 -9.94
C VAL A 438 -16.49 19.95 -9.78
N LEU A 439 -15.36 20.25 -10.42
CA LEU A 439 -14.71 21.57 -10.35
C LEU A 439 -15.51 22.68 -11.03
N LEU A 440 -16.40 22.34 -11.95
CA LEU A 440 -17.35 23.26 -12.57
C LEU A 440 -18.71 23.30 -11.86
N GLY A 441 -18.88 22.57 -10.75
CA GLY A 441 -20.17 22.47 -10.05
C GLY A 441 -21.24 21.70 -10.83
N LYS A 442 -20.83 20.77 -11.70
CA LYS A 442 -21.70 19.98 -12.59
C LYS A 442 -21.65 18.49 -12.25
N ARG A 443 -22.67 17.76 -12.66
CA ARG A 443 -22.67 16.30 -12.64
C ARG A 443 -21.86 15.75 -13.81
N ALA A 444 -21.26 14.58 -13.62
CA ALA A 444 -20.40 13.97 -14.62
C ALA A 444 -21.12 13.65 -15.95
N ASP A 445 -22.42 13.35 -15.91
CA ASP A 445 -23.26 13.09 -17.10
C ASP A 445 -23.57 14.35 -17.91
N GLU A 446 -23.44 15.54 -17.34
CA GLU A 446 -23.57 16.83 -18.06
C GLU A 446 -22.33 17.19 -18.89
N ILE A 447 -21.20 16.51 -18.64
CA ILE A 447 -20.00 16.65 -19.46
C ILE A 447 -19.97 15.49 -20.45
N SER A 448 -20.06 15.80 -21.74
CA SER A 448 -20.00 14.78 -22.79
C SER A 448 -18.58 14.18 -22.93
N PRO A 449 -18.44 12.90 -23.30
CA PRO A 449 -17.13 12.31 -23.61
C PRO A 449 -16.37 13.10 -24.70
N GLY A 450 -17.10 13.64 -25.69
CA GLY A 450 -16.55 14.46 -26.77
C GLY A 450 -15.93 15.77 -26.27
N ARG A 451 -16.58 16.46 -25.32
CA ARG A 451 -16.02 17.66 -24.68
C ARG A 451 -14.73 17.34 -23.94
N MET A 452 -14.68 16.20 -23.24
CA MET A 452 -13.45 15.80 -22.56
C MET A 452 -12.33 15.41 -23.54
N SER A 453 -12.68 14.77 -24.67
CA SER A 453 -11.72 14.50 -25.75
C SER A 453 -11.16 15.77 -26.37
N TYR A 454 -11.95 16.84 -26.46
CA TYR A 454 -11.50 18.16 -26.88
C TYR A 454 -10.46 18.75 -25.91
N GLU A 455 -10.75 18.77 -24.61
CA GLU A 455 -9.79 19.29 -23.62
C GLU A 455 -8.51 18.45 -23.53
N LEU A 456 -8.61 17.12 -23.62
CA LEU A 456 -7.43 16.24 -23.67
C LEU A 456 -6.56 16.55 -24.90
N ARG A 457 -7.18 16.77 -26.07
CA ARG A 457 -6.46 17.19 -27.28
C ARG A 457 -5.81 18.55 -27.09
N ARG A 458 -6.53 19.51 -26.49
CA ARG A 458 -6.04 20.87 -26.22
C ARG A 458 -4.81 20.84 -25.31
N LEU A 459 -4.87 20.09 -24.20
CA LEU A 459 -3.73 19.91 -23.30
C LEU A 459 -2.53 19.25 -23.99
N ARG A 460 -2.76 18.23 -24.83
CA ARG A 460 -1.71 17.58 -25.63
C ARG A 460 -1.07 18.53 -26.62
N MET A 461 -1.90 19.30 -27.33
CA MET A 461 -1.41 20.27 -28.29
C MET A 461 -0.61 21.35 -27.60
N HIS A 462 -0.91 21.74 -26.36
CA HIS A 462 -0.06 22.64 -25.56
C HIS A 462 1.14 21.95 -24.90
N GLY A 463 1.39 20.67 -25.17
CA GLY A 463 2.54 19.93 -24.60
C GLY A 463 2.41 19.59 -23.11
N LEU A 464 1.27 19.89 -22.49
CA LEU A 464 1.10 19.73 -21.03
C LEU A 464 0.84 18.27 -20.63
N ILE A 465 0.33 17.46 -21.55
CA ILE A 465 0.09 16.04 -21.31
C ILE A 465 0.54 15.24 -22.52
N GLU A 466 0.85 13.97 -22.31
CA GLU A 466 1.14 13.03 -23.36
C GLU A 466 0.37 11.72 -23.18
N ARG A 467 0.14 11.01 -24.29
CA ARG A 467 -0.58 9.73 -24.26
C ARG A 467 0.40 8.61 -23.97
N VAL A 468 0.08 7.77 -22.99
CA VAL A 468 0.88 6.59 -22.68
C VAL A 468 0.72 5.55 -23.80
N PRO A 469 1.81 5.10 -24.44
CA PRO A 469 1.77 4.17 -25.57
C PRO A 469 0.93 2.91 -25.27
N LYS A 470 0.19 2.44 -26.28
CA LYS A 470 -0.65 1.22 -26.19
C LYS A 470 -1.76 1.26 -25.12
N THR A 471 -2.11 2.45 -24.61
CA THR A 471 -3.21 2.61 -23.64
C THR A 471 -4.15 3.77 -23.98
N HIS A 472 -5.24 3.88 -23.22
CA HIS A 472 -6.13 5.05 -23.21
C HIS A 472 -5.79 6.06 -22.10
N ARG A 473 -4.60 5.96 -21.53
CA ARG A 473 -4.13 6.84 -20.44
C ARG A 473 -3.31 8.00 -20.97
N TYR A 474 -3.37 9.10 -20.25
CA TYR A 474 -2.55 10.29 -20.42
C TYR A 474 -1.76 10.52 -19.13
N ARG A 475 -0.59 11.15 -19.25
CA ARG A 475 0.22 11.62 -18.11
C ARG A 475 0.61 13.07 -18.32
N LEU A 476 0.74 13.82 -17.23
CA LEU A 476 1.32 15.17 -17.26
C LEU A 476 2.79 15.09 -17.66
N THR A 477 3.22 16.02 -18.51
CA THR A 477 4.63 16.33 -18.71
C THR A 477 5.12 17.20 -17.55
N ASP A 478 6.44 17.35 -17.38
CA ASP A 478 6.98 18.21 -16.33
C ASP A 478 6.59 19.68 -16.54
N GLU A 479 6.58 20.14 -17.79
CA GLU A 479 6.05 21.46 -18.17
C GLU A 479 4.56 21.58 -17.85
N GLY A 480 3.77 20.54 -18.14
CA GLY A 480 2.35 20.49 -17.82
C GLY A 480 2.06 20.57 -16.33
N LEU A 481 2.85 19.86 -15.52
CA LEU A 481 2.73 19.88 -14.07
C LEU A 481 3.06 21.28 -13.52
N ARG A 482 4.20 21.86 -13.91
CA ARG A 482 4.59 23.23 -13.55
C ARG A 482 3.53 24.25 -13.95
N THR A 483 3.03 24.13 -15.18
CA THR A 483 2.01 25.02 -15.73
C THR A 483 0.71 24.96 -14.94
N ALA A 484 0.19 23.75 -14.74
CA ALA A 484 -1.06 23.56 -14.01
C ALA A 484 -0.92 24.06 -12.57
N LEU A 485 0.19 23.75 -11.90
CA LEU A 485 0.49 24.24 -10.55
C LEU A 485 0.52 25.77 -10.51
N PHE A 486 1.28 26.42 -11.39
CA PHE A 486 1.36 27.88 -11.47
C PHE A 486 -0.03 28.51 -11.67
N TYR A 487 -0.77 28.05 -12.68
CA TYR A 487 -2.07 28.59 -13.03
C TYR A 487 -3.07 28.51 -11.88
N THR A 488 -3.12 27.35 -11.23
CA THR A 488 -4.07 27.09 -10.15
C THR A 488 -3.64 27.80 -8.87
N ARG A 489 -2.35 27.87 -8.56
CA ARG A 489 -1.78 28.60 -7.41
C ARG A 489 -2.05 30.08 -7.46
N VAL A 490 -1.59 30.74 -8.53
CA VAL A 490 -1.71 32.19 -8.69
C VAL A 490 -3.19 32.57 -8.66
N TYR A 491 -4.04 31.79 -9.35
CA TYR A 491 -5.47 32.04 -9.32
C TYR A 491 -6.09 31.84 -7.94
N ALA A 492 -5.80 30.73 -7.24
CA ALA A 492 -6.44 30.41 -5.97
C ALA A 492 -5.92 31.23 -4.78
N ARG A 493 -4.64 31.62 -4.79
CA ARG A 493 -3.97 32.28 -3.65
C ARG A 493 -3.81 33.79 -3.81
N ILE A 494 -3.72 34.28 -5.05
CA ILE A 494 -3.52 35.70 -5.32
C ILE A 494 -4.79 36.31 -5.90
N LEU A 495 -5.25 35.79 -7.04
CA LEU A 495 -6.35 36.43 -7.76
C LEU A 495 -7.69 36.28 -7.04
N ARG A 496 -8.11 35.07 -6.69
CA ARG A 496 -9.41 34.82 -6.03
C ARG A 496 -9.52 35.54 -4.68
N PRO A 497 -8.52 35.49 -3.78
CA PRO A 497 -8.58 36.24 -2.52
C PRO A 497 -8.49 37.75 -2.75
N GLY A 498 -7.69 38.21 -3.72
CA GLY A 498 -7.59 39.62 -4.08
C GLY A 498 -8.85 40.19 -4.75
N MET A 499 -9.67 39.34 -5.38
CA MET A 499 -10.97 39.72 -5.93
C MET A 499 -12.08 39.77 -4.87
N ALA A 500 -11.96 39.02 -3.77
CA ALA A 500 -12.99 38.95 -2.73
C ALA A 500 -13.37 40.32 -2.11
N PRO A 501 -12.45 41.28 -1.88
CA PRO A 501 -12.76 42.63 -1.42
C PRO A 501 -13.39 43.55 -2.48
N ILE A 502 -13.29 43.19 -3.77
CA ILE A 502 -13.71 44.02 -4.91
C ILE A 502 -15.14 43.68 -5.36
N VAL A 503 -15.67 42.53 -4.91
CA VAL A 503 -17.08 42.17 -5.13
C VAL A 503 -17.93 42.95 -4.12
N PRO A 504 -18.88 43.81 -4.55
CA PRO A 504 -19.81 44.44 -3.63
C PRO A 504 -20.49 43.34 -2.80
N ALA A 505 -20.56 43.51 -1.48
CA ALA A 505 -21.36 42.62 -0.64
C ALA A 505 -22.73 42.44 -1.30
N ALA A 506 -23.16 41.19 -1.48
CA ALA A 506 -24.50 40.90 -1.99
C ALA A 506 -25.50 41.75 -1.19
N PRO A 507 -26.48 42.41 -1.84
CA PRO A 507 -27.42 43.26 -1.12
C PRO A 507 -28.00 42.43 0.02
N THR A 508 -27.77 42.89 1.24
CA THR A 508 -28.40 42.35 2.44
C THR A 508 -29.88 42.35 2.17
N SER A 509 -30.48 41.18 1.97
CA SER A 509 -31.91 41.01 2.08
C SER A 509 -32.30 41.53 3.46
N SER A 510 -32.82 42.75 3.49
CA SER A 510 -33.38 43.40 4.67
C SER A 510 -34.66 42.64 5.09
N PRO A 511 -35.03 42.71 6.38
CA PRO A 511 -35.42 41.59 7.23
C PRO A 511 -36.70 40.85 6.83
#